data_AF-A0A9E6NXY5-F1
#
_entry.id   AF-A0A9E6NXY5-F1
#
_cell.length_a   1.000
_cell.length_b   1.000
_cell.length_c   1.000
_cell.angle_alpha   90.00
_cell.angle_beta   90.00
_cell.angle_gamma   90.00
#
_symmetry.space_group_name_H-M   'P 1'
#
loop_
_entity.id
_entity.type
_entity.pdbx_description
1 polymer ?
#
loop_
_entity_poly.entity_id
_entity_poly.type
_entity_poly.pdbx_seq_one_letter_code
_entity_poly.pdbx_strand_id
1 'polypeptide(L)'
;MKIRAWQCLGAFLSSVGLLTILVGFAVLLRMESSTEPKLFAHPNALWVGAEDGGVFVEITKHEAPDYYVEIRHQNGGMWTEGWVRYGTRDSHPLSAAAIGGYGGEELYIYTGVAITPQKQGVGQR
;
A
#
# COMPACT_ATOMS: atom_id res chain seq x y z
N MET A 1 -14.79 5.64 -57.01
CA MET A 1 -14.36 6.40 -55.80
C MET A 1 -15.26 6.18 -54.58
N LYS A 2 -16.61 6.20 -54.69
CA LYS A 2 -17.53 6.06 -53.54
C LYS A 2 -17.37 4.77 -52.70
N ILE A 3 -17.11 3.62 -53.34
CA ILE A 3 -16.98 2.32 -52.65
C ILE A 3 -15.74 2.26 -51.76
N ARG A 4 -14.60 2.80 -52.23
CA ARG A 4 -13.36 2.87 -51.44
C ARG A 4 -13.48 3.78 -50.22
N ALA A 5 -14.19 4.90 -50.35
CA ALA A 5 -14.41 5.83 -49.25
C ALA A 5 -15.24 5.21 -48.11
N TRP A 6 -16.27 4.42 -48.45
CA TRP A 6 -17.07 3.69 -47.47
C TRP A 6 -16.28 2.60 -46.75
N GLN A 7 -15.40 1.90 -47.46
CA GLN A 7 -14.51 0.90 -46.86
C GLN A 7 -13.49 1.53 -45.89
N CYS A 8 -12.90 2.67 -46.25
CA CYS A 8 -12.01 3.42 -45.36
C CYS A 8 -12.74 3.94 -44.12
N LEU A 9 -13.97 4.44 -44.27
CA LEU A 9 -14.78 4.92 -43.15
C LEU A 9 -15.13 3.77 -42.19
N GLY A 10 -15.54 2.61 -42.72
CA GLY A 10 -15.82 1.42 -41.91
C GLY A 10 -14.60 0.92 -41.14
N ALA A 11 -13.43 0.88 -41.79
CA ALA A 11 -12.17 0.51 -41.14
C ALA A 11 -11.77 1.50 -40.03
N PHE A 12 -11.94 2.81 -40.26
CA PHE A 12 -11.65 3.84 -39.27
C PHE A 12 -12.59 3.77 -38.05
N LEU A 13 -13.90 3.61 -38.28
CA LEU A 13 -14.86 3.44 -37.19
C LEU A 13 -14.58 2.17 -36.38
N SER A 14 -14.16 1.09 -37.05
CA SER A 14 -13.79 -0.17 -36.38
C SER A 14 -12.51 -0.03 -35.55
N SER A 15 -11.51 0.69 -36.04
CA SER A 15 -10.28 0.92 -35.27
C SER A 15 -10.50 1.82 -34.06
N VAL A 16 -11.33 2.86 -34.19
CA VAL A 16 -11.73 3.71 -33.07
C VAL A 16 -12.53 2.89 -32.05
N GLY A 17 -13.48 2.06 -32.49
CA GLY A 17 -14.25 1.18 -31.61
C GLY A 17 -13.39 0.15 -30.88
N LEU A 18 -12.39 -0.44 -31.55
CA LEU A 18 -11.44 -1.34 -30.90
C LEU A 18 -10.59 -0.59 -29.87
N LEU A 19 -10.09 0.59 -30.22
CA LEU A 19 -9.26 1.40 -29.31
C LEU A 19 -10.03 1.81 -28.05
N THR A 20 -11.29 2.21 -28.17
CA THR A 20 -12.11 2.58 -27.00
C THR A 20 -12.34 1.39 -26.07
N ILE A 21 -12.56 0.19 -26.61
CA ILE A 21 -12.68 -1.04 -25.81
C ILE A 21 -11.37 -1.32 -25.06
N LEU A 22 -10.23 -1.24 -25.75
CA LEU A 22 -8.92 -1.47 -25.12
C LEU A 22 -8.61 -0.46 -24.02
N VAL A 23 -8.89 0.82 -24.25
CA VAL A 23 -8.71 1.88 -23.24
C VAL A 23 -9.64 1.65 -22.05
N GLY A 24 -10.92 1.34 -22.30
CA GLY A 24 -11.88 1.03 -21.24
C GLY A 24 -11.44 -0.16 -20.39
N PHE A 25 -10.95 -1.22 -21.03
CA PHE A 25 -10.43 -2.40 -20.35
C PHE A 25 -9.18 -2.07 -19.50
N ALA A 26 -8.24 -1.29 -20.04
CA ALA A 26 -7.07 -0.85 -19.29
C ALA A 26 -7.42 0.00 -18.06
N VAL A 27 -8.46 0.85 -18.17
CA VAL A 27 -8.98 1.64 -17.03
C VAL A 27 -9.59 0.73 -15.98
N LEU A 28 -10.39 -0.27 -16.38
CA LEU A 28 -10.98 -1.24 -15.46
C LEU A 28 -9.92 -2.02 -14.68
N LEU A 29 -8.89 -2.52 -15.37
CA LEU A 29 -7.78 -3.23 -14.72
C LEU A 29 -7.05 -2.35 -13.70
N ARG A 30 -6.85 -1.06 -13.99
CA ARG A 30 -6.23 -0.12 -13.04
C ARG A 30 -7.10 0.21 -11.83
N MET A 31 -8.42 0.20 -11.97
CA MET A 31 -9.32 0.43 -10.83
C MET A 31 -9.29 -0.75 -9.86
N GLU A 32 -9.22 -1.98 -10.37
CA GLU A 32 -9.14 -3.19 -9.55
C GLU A 32 -7.85 -3.24 -8.72
N SER A 33 -6.72 -2.76 -9.26
CA SER A 33 -5.44 -2.73 -8.56
C SER A 33 -5.31 -1.64 -7.48
N SER A 34 -6.19 -0.64 -7.45
CA SER A 34 -6.02 0.56 -6.61
C SER A 34 -6.73 0.49 -5.25
N THR A 35 -7.48 -0.58 -4.97
CA THR A 35 -8.20 -0.70 -3.70
C THR A 35 -7.33 -1.43 -2.69
N GLU A 36 -6.81 -0.72 -1.69
CA GLU A 36 -6.15 -1.36 -0.56
C GLU A 36 -7.06 -2.43 0.06
N PRO A 37 -6.55 -3.65 0.30
CA PRO A 37 -7.29 -4.69 0.97
C PRO A 37 -7.87 -4.20 2.31
N LYS A 38 -9.10 -4.61 2.60
CA LYS A 38 -9.77 -4.32 3.88
C LYS A 38 -10.14 -5.62 4.58
N LEU A 39 -9.86 -5.70 5.87
CA LEU A 39 -10.23 -6.83 6.70
C LEU A 39 -11.43 -6.49 7.56
N PHE A 40 -12.64 -6.82 7.09
CA PHE A 40 -13.88 -6.40 7.77
C PHE A 40 -14.02 -6.91 9.21
N ALA A 41 -13.47 -8.09 9.52
CA ALA A 41 -13.47 -8.64 10.87
C ALA A 41 -12.53 -7.88 11.84
N HIS A 42 -11.55 -7.15 11.30
CA HIS A 42 -10.54 -6.40 12.04
C HIS A 42 -10.47 -4.96 11.49
N PRO A 43 -11.45 -4.11 11.84
CA PRO A 43 -11.60 -2.79 11.22
C PRO A 43 -10.44 -1.83 11.52
N ASN A 44 -9.61 -2.11 12.54
CA ASN A 44 -8.42 -1.32 12.85
C ASN A 44 -7.13 -1.89 12.26
N ALA A 45 -7.19 -3.04 11.58
CA ALA A 45 -6.03 -3.61 10.92
C ALA A 45 -5.75 -2.85 9.61
N LEU A 46 -4.51 -2.38 9.47
CA LEU A 46 -4.05 -1.68 8.28
C LEU A 46 -3.35 -2.67 7.34
N TRP A 47 -3.63 -2.56 6.04
CA TRP A 47 -2.86 -3.30 5.04
C TRP A 47 -1.46 -2.70 4.91
N VAL A 48 -0.44 -3.54 5.08
CA VAL A 48 0.97 -3.21 4.87
C VAL A 48 1.51 -4.18 3.83
N GLY A 49 1.79 -3.67 2.62
CA GLY A 49 2.25 -4.48 1.51
C GLY A 49 2.35 -3.70 0.20
N ALA A 50 2.75 -4.41 -0.86
CA ALA A 50 2.86 -3.90 -2.21
C ALA A 50 2.10 -4.81 -3.19
N GLU A 51 2.37 -4.65 -4.49
CA GLU A 51 1.69 -5.38 -5.57
C GLU A 51 1.92 -6.90 -5.51
N ASP A 52 3.02 -7.35 -4.92
CA ASP A 52 3.40 -8.76 -4.75
C ASP A 52 2.79 -9.42 -3.50
N GLY A 53 2.10 -8.64 -2.66
CA GLY A 53 1.41 -9.12 -1.48
C GLY A 53 1.68 -8.27 -0.24
N GLY A 54 1.12 -8.72 0.88
CA GLY A 54 1.19 -7.99 2.13
C GLY A 54 0.49 -8.69 3.27
N VAL A 55 0.45 -7.99 4.39
CA VAL A 55 -0.17 -8.44 5.63
C VAL A 55 -1.04 -7.35 6.22
N PHE A 56 -2.02 -7.76 7.01
CA PHE A 56 -2.76 -6.84 7.87
C PHE A 56 -2.03 -6.70 9.19
N VAL A 57 -1.84 -5.47 9.66
CA VAL A 57 -1.19 -5.18 10.93
C VAL A 57 -2.12 -4.38 11.81
N GLU A 58 -2.34 -4.86 13.03
CA GLU A 58 -3.19 -4.21 14.04
C GLU A 58 -2.40 -4.06 15.34
N ILE A 59 -2.45 -2.88 15.95
CA ILE A 59 -1.93 -2.65 17.30
C ILE A 59 -3.10 -2.85 18.26
N THR A 60 -3.09 -3.92 19.05
CA THR A 60 -4.22 -4.25 19.93
C THR A 60 -4.01 -3.77 21.36
N LYS A 61 -2.77 -3.47 21.77
CA LYS A 61 -2.45 -2.86 23.08
C LYS A 61 -1.42 -1.75 22.95
N HIS A 62 -1.67 -0.65 23.66
CA HIS A 62 -0.81 0.53 23.71
C HIS A 62 -0.29 0.76 25.14
N GLU A 63 0.89 0.22 25.45
CA GLU A 63 1.54 0.32 26.76
C GLU A 63 2.91 1.01 26.62
N ALA A 64 2.90 2.24 26.08
CA ALA A 64 4.12 2.95 25.71
C ALA A 64 5.23 2.86 26.79
N PRO A 65 6.46 2.44 26.42
CA PRO A 65 6.97 2.27 25.06
C PRO A 65 6.71 0.89 24.44
N ASP A 66 5.95 0.01 25.07
CA ASP A 66 5.71 -1.36 24.62
C ASP A 66 4.31 -1.49 23.98
N TYR A 67 4.21 -2.14 22.82
CA TYR A 67 2.97 -2.23 22.03
C TYR A 67 2.75 -3.67 21.62
N TYR A 68 1.53 -4.18 21.75
CA TYR A 68 1.19 -5.51 21.26
C TYR A 68 0.64 -5.42 19.84
N VAL A 69 1.29 -6.13 18.92
CA VAL A 69 1.00 -6.10 17.49
C VAL A 69 0.55 -7.49 17.04
N GLU A 70 -0.53 -7.52 16.28
CA GLU A 70 -1.03 -8.71 15.61
C GLU A 70 -0.87 -8.54 14.10
N ILE A 71 -0.32 -9.58 13.45
CA ILE A 71 -0.08 -9.61 12.02
C ILE A 71 -0.90 -10.75 11.43
N ARG A 72 -1.68 -10.44 10.40
CA ARG A 72 -2.63 -11.37 9.79
C ARG A 72 -2.37 -11.50 8.30
N HIS A 73 -2.61 -12.69 7.78
CA HIS A 73 -2.68 -12.94 6.34
C HIS A 73 -3.81 -12.15 5.71
N GLN A 74 -3.78 -12.00 4.37
CA GLN A 74 -4.85 -11.36 3.61
C GLN A 74 -6.23 -12.00 3.83
N ASN A 75 -6.30 -13.30 4.15
CA ASN A 75 -7.53 -14.01 4.48
C ASN A 75 -8.03 -13.78 5.92
N GLY A 76 -7.31 -12.98 6.72
CA GLY A 76 -7.62 -12.68 8.13
C GLY A 76 -7.07 -13.68 9.15
N GLY A 77 -6.52 -14.81 8.70
CA GLY A 77 -5.85 -15.76 9.57
C GLY A 77 -4.64 -15.13 10.26
N MET A 78 -4.44 -15.46 11.53
CA MET A 78 -3.26 -14.98 12.27
C MET A 78 -1.99 -15.52 11.61
N TRP A 79 -1.04 -14.62 11.35
CA TRP A 79 0.31 -14.97 10.93
C TRP A 79 1.23 -15.05 12.14
N THR A 80 1.33 -13.95 12.90
CA THR A 80 2.15 -13.85 14.11
C THR A 80 1.64 -12.72 15.01
N GLU A 81 2.11 -12.70 16.25
CA GLU A 81 1.81 -11.66 17.23
C GLU A 81 2.96 -11.48 18.22
N GLY A 82 3.07 -10.31 18.83
CA GLY A 82 4.07 -10.08 19.86
C GLY A 82 4.18 -8.65 20.36
N TRP A 83 5.02 -8.48 21.36
CA TRP A 83 5.36 -7.17 21.93
C TRP A 83 6.48 -6.52 21.13
N VAL A 84 6.25 -5.28 20.70
CA VAL A 84 7.21 -4.41 20.03
C VAL A 84 7.48 -3.20 20.92
N ARG A 85 8.75 -2.95 21.21
CA ARG A 85 9.16 -1.75 21.94
C ARG A 85 9.47 -0.63 20.94
N TYR A 86 8.78 0.50 21.06
CA TYR A 86 8.95 1.67 20.21
C TYR A 86 9.03 2.95 21.05
N GLY A 87 10.10 3.71 20.85
CA GLY A 87 10.28 5.02 21.45
C GLY A 87 10.85 5.98 20.42
N THR A 88 10.11 7.07 20.14
CA THR A 88 10.61 8.17 19.31
C THR A 88 11.20 9.26 20.17
N ARG A 89 12.12 10.03 19.59
CA ARG A 89 12.63 11.27 20.20
C ARG A 89 11.50 12.27 20.52
N ASP A 90 10.42 12.20 19.75
CA ASP A 90 9.28 13.13 19.82
C ASP A 90 8.10 12.57 20.65
N SER A 91 8.27 11.44 21.34
CA SER A 91 7.28 10.82 22.25
C SER A 91 5.94 10.43 21.62
N HIS A 92 5.84 10.31 20.29
CA HIS A 92 4.61 9.88 19.65
C HIS A 92 4.42 8.36 19.78
N PRO A 93 3.20 7.88 20.09
CA PRO A 93 2.93 6.46 20.20
C PRO A 93 3.06 5.76 18.85
N LEU A 94 3.42 4.47 18.87
CA LEU A 94 3.43 3.65 17.66
C LEU A 94 2.02 3.61 17.07
N SER A 95 1.93 3.87 15.77
CA SER A 95 0.70 3.75 14.98
C SER A 95 0.92 2.78 13.83
N ALA A 96 -0.15 2.11 13.38
CA ALA A 96 -0.05 1.18 12.25
C ALA A 96 0.43 1.87 10.96
N ALA A 97 0.13 3.15 10.78
CA ALA A 97 0.59 3.96 9.65
C ALA A 97 2.10 4.22 9.66
N ALA A 98 2.79 4.07 10.80
CA ALA A 98 4.24 4.14 10.88
C ALA A 98 4.91 2.83 10.43
N ILE A 99 4.15 1.77 10.14
CA ILE A 99 4.70 0.46 9.76
C ILE A 99 4.87 0.44 8.24
N GLY A 100 6.11 0.30 7.79
CA GLY A 100 6.48 0.28 6.38
C GLY A 100 6.59 -1.10 5.75
N GLY A 101 6.57 -2.16 6.56
CA GLY A 101 6.66 -3.52 6.03
C GLY A 101 6.75 -4.59 7.13
N TYR A 102 6.63 -5.85 6.70
CA TYR A 102 6.86 -7.02 7.53
C TYR A 102 7.69 -8.04 6.74
N GLY A 103 8.83 -8.45 7.30
CA GLY A 103 9.78 -9.37 6.66
C GLY A 103 9.59 -10.85 7.02
N GLY A 104 8.52 -11.21 7.73
CA GLY A 104 8.27 -12.59 8.19
C GLY A 104 8.72 -12.88 9.63
N GLU A 105 9.62 -12.06 10.16
CA GLU A 105 10.03 -12.07 11.59
C GLU A 105 10.11 -10.65 12.16
N GLU A 106 10.51 -9.68 11.33
CA GLU A 106 10.73 -8.29 11.73
C GLU A 106 9.67 -7.35 11.15
N LEU A 107 9.29 -6.36 11.95
CA LEU A 107 8.41 -5.28 11.56
C LEU A 107 9.25 -4.04 11.20
N TYR A 108 9.16 -3.56 9.96
CA TYR A 108 9.86 -2.36 9.54
C TYR A 108 9.04 -1.13 9.91
N ILE A 109 9.57 -0.27 10.79
CA ILE A 109 8.89 0.94 11.26
C ILE A 109 9.60 2.17 10.70
N TYR A 110 8.84 3.06 10.05
CA TYR A 110 9.32 4.37 9.66
C TYR A 110 9.51 5.25 10.90
N THR A 111 10.77 5.47 11.26
CA THR A 111 11.14 6.55 12.19
C THR A 111 11.40 7.81 11.36
N GLY A 112 10.55 8.83 11.50
CA GLY A 112 10.60 10.04 10.68
C GLY A 112 12.01 10.63 10.55
N VAL A 113 12.43 10.87 9.31
CA VAL A 113 13.66 11.61 9.00
C VAL A 113 13.24 12.98 8.51
N ALA A 114 13.65 14.04 9.21
CA ALA A 114 13.47 15.39 8.70
C ALA A 114 14.27 15.55 7.39
N ILE A 115 13.60 15.98 6.33
CA ILE A 115 14.28 16.40 5.10
C ILE A 115 14.97 17.73 5.41
N THR A 116 16.24 17.66 5.80
CA THR A 116 17.05 18.85 6.00
C THR A 116 17.79 19.19 4.71
N PRO A 117 17.81 20.47 4.27
CA PRO A 117 18.58 20.88 3.10
C PRO A 117 20.12 20.74 3.28
N GLN A 118 20.56 20.41 4.49
CA GLN A 118 21.97 20.23 4.85
C GLN A 118 22.26 18.75 5.15
N LYS A 119 23.39 18.26 4.65
CA LYS A 119 23.94 16.93 4.96
C LYS A 119 24.29 16.88 6.45
N GLN A 120 23.64 16.01 7.22
CA GLN A 120 24.00 15.83 8.63
C GLN A 120 25.38 15.15 8.71
N GLY A 121 26.37 15.94 9.10
CA GLY A 121 27.74 15.52 9.27
C GLY A 121 28.66 16.71 9.43
N VAL A 122 28.55 17.42 10.56
CA VAL A 122 29.63 17.84 11.48
C VAL A 122 28.95 18.48 12.68
N GLY A 123 29.11 17.88 13.84
CA GLY A 123 28.64 18.39 15.12
C GLY A 123 29.25 17.61 16.25
N GLN A 124 30.57 17.76 16.45
CA GLN A 124 31.25 17.39 17.68
C GLN A 124 31.95 18.64 18.21
N ARG A 125 31.36 19.17 19.29
CA ARG A 125 31.89 20.09 20.30
C ARG A 125 32.21 21.53 19.90
#